data_AF-A0A2M8D3L7-F1
#
_entry.id   AF-A0A2M8D3L7-F1
#
_cell.length_a   1.000
_cell.length_b   1.000
_cell.length_c   1.000
_cell.angle_alpha   90.00
_cell.angle_beta   90.00
_cell.angle_gamma   90.00
#
_symmetry.space_group_name_H-M   'P 1'
#
loop_
_entity.id
_entity.type
_entity.pdbx_description
1 polymer ?
#
loop_
_entity_poly.entity_id
_entity_poly.type
_entity_poly.pdbx_seq_one_letter_code
_entity_poly.pdbx_strand_id
1 'polypeptide(L)'
;TGAAWGTVDASGNLVGLEIYGTTSGICGFSLKGETTTEGVFPLMVTGENNWTGVALANPNSQEAAVTIDLVQEDGAVVATQTATIAANGRFSFVAADYFSRYNLKETDYIRFHSQYGLLGVEAGGDNDRTFMVALDGEN
;
A
#
# COMPACT_ATOMS: atom_id res chain seq x y z
N THR A 1 -14.07 -9.01 -0.53
CA THR A 1 -14.39 -10.08 -1.51
C THR A 1 -13.30 -10.14 -2.55
N GLY A 2 -12.87 -11.32 -3.00
CA GLY A 2 -11.83 -12.10 -2.32
C GLY A 2 -10.52 -12.00 -3.13
N ALA A 3 -9.36 -12.05 -2.47
CA ALA A 3 -8.09 -12.23 -3.16
C ALA A 3 -7.99 -13.67 -3.67
N ALA A 4 -7.44 -13.85 -4.87
CA ALA A 4 -7.05 -15.17 -5.39
C ALA A 4 -5.52 -15.24 -5.42
N TRP A 5 -4.97 -16.43 -5.18
CA TRP A 5 -3.53 -16.64 -5.11
C TRP A 5 -3.07 -17.57 -6.22
N GLY A 6 -1.90 -17.26 -6.76
CA GLY A 6 -1.16 -18.11 -7.67
C GLY A 6 0.29 -18.15 -7.23
N THR A 7 0.95 -19.27 -7.51
CA THR A 7 2.39 -19.44 -7.29
C THR A 7 3.09 -19.37 -8.63
N VAL A 8 4.22 -18.66 -8.68
CA VAL A 8 5.10 -18.60 -9.85
C VAL A 8 6.41 -19.28 -9.46
N ASP A 9 6.67 -20.43 -10.06
CA ASP A 9 7.92 -21.19 -9.89
C ASP A 9 8.79 -21.04 -11.14
N ALA A 10 10.08 -20.74 -10.93
CA ALA A 10 11.06 -20.61 -12.01
C ALA A 10 12.36 -21.34 -11.65
N SER A 11 13.00 -21.98 -12.64
CA SER A 11 14.29 -22.67 -12.46
C SER A 11 15.51 -21.74 -12.51
N GLY A 12 15.29 -20.45 -12.75
CA GLY A 12 16.29 -19.39 -12.73
C GLY A 12 15.72 -18.11 -12.14
N ASN A 13 16.53 -17.05 -12.08
CA ASN A 13 16.11 -15.78 -11.49
C ASN A 13 14.99 -15.14 -12.33
N LEU A 14 13.90 -14.79 -11.66
CA LEU A 14 12.79 -14.04 -12.24
C LEU A 14 12.62 -12.72 -11.50
N VAL A 15 12.40 -11.65 -12.25
CA VAL A 15 11.96 -10.35 -11.70
C VAL A 15 10.53 -10.16 -12.14
N GLY A 16 9.63 -10.08 -11.17
CA GLY A 16 8.23 -9.74 -11.42
C GLY A 16 8.03 -8.24 -11.38
N LEU A 17 7.16 -7.72 -12.24
CA LEU A 17 6.71 -6.34 -12.23
C LEU A 17 5.19 -6.34 -12.21
N GLU A 18 4.61 -5.50 -11.36
CA GLU A 18 3.20 -5.12 -11.47
C GLU A 18 3.11 -3.74 -12.11
N ILE A 19 2.26 -3.60 -13.13
CA ILE A 19 2.11 -2.37 -13.92
C ILE A 19 0.64 -2.00 -13.95
N TYR A 20 0.33 -0.78 -13.55
CA TYR A 20 -0.98 -0.15 -13.74
C TYR A 20 -0.89 0.92 -14.81
N GLY A 21 -2.00 1.15 -15.53
CA GLY A 21 -2.02 2.20 -16.52
C GLY A 21 -3.43 2.65 -16.88
N THR A 22 -3.47 3.85 -17.44
CA THR A 22 -4.63 4.47 -18.07
C THR A 22 -4.30 4.74 -19.54
N THR A 23 -5.17 5.45 -20.25
CA THR A 23 -4.85 5.95 -21.60
C THR A 23 -3.76 7.02 -21.62
N SER A 24 -3.39 7.58 -20.46
CA SER A 24 -2.54 8.77 -20.35
C SER A 24 -1.43 8.67 -19.31
N GLY A 25 -1.43 7.64 -18.46
CA GLY A 25 -0.39 7.41 -17.45
C GLY A 25 -0.10 5.92 -17.26
N ILE A 26 1.11 5.62 -16.79
CA ILE A 26 1.55 4.26 -16.43
C ILE A 26 2.39 4.37 -15.17
N CYS A 27 2.20 3.43 -14.24
CA CYS A 27 3.06 3.24 -13.09
C CYS A 27 3.27 1.76 -12.83
N GLY A 28 4.21 1.42 -11.97
CA GLY A 28 4.46 0.05 -11.60
C GLY A 28 5.52 -0.07 -10.53
N PHE A 29 5.65 -1.27 -10.00
CA PHE A 29 6.58 -1.59 -8.94
C PHE A 29 7.06 -3.04 -9.08
N SER A 30 8.14 -3.36 -8.35
CA SER A 30 8.73 -4.70 -8.44
C SER A 30 8.02 -5.67 -7.50
N LEU A 31 7.67 -6.85 -7.98
CA LEU A 31 7.15 -7.90 -7.10
C LEU A 31 8.26 -8.32 -6.14
N LYS A 32 8.00 -8.15 -4.83
CA LYS A 32 8.94 -8.57 -3.80
C LYS A 32 8.76 -10.06 -3.50
N GLY A 33 9.87 -10.77 -3.39
CA GLY A 33 9.91 -12.15 -2.88
C GLY A 33 9.91 -12.24 -1.36
N GLU A 34 10.19 -11.11 -0.68
CA GLU A 34 10.31 -11.05 0.78
C GLU A 34 9.20 -10.19 1.37
N THR A 35 8.76 -10.60 2.57
CA THR A 35 7.74 -9.89 3.34
C THR A 35 8.37 -9.11 4.48
N THR A 36 7.71 -8.05 4.95
CA THR A 36 8.19 -7.23 6.08
C THR A 36 7.09 -7.02 7.13
N THR A 37 7.49 -6.95 8.40
CA THR A 37 6.58 -6.69 9.53
C THR A 37 6.30 -5.21 9.74
N GLU A 38 7.08 -4.33 9.14
CA GLU A 38 6.86 -2.88 9.14
C GLU A 38 7.08 -2.31 7.74
N GLY A 39 6.71 -1.06 7.51
CA GLY A 39 7.01 -0.39 6.25
C GLY A 39 6.39 0.99 6.15
N VAL A 40 6.95 1.81 5.27
CA VAL A 40 6.55 3.19 5.03
C VAL A 40 6.02 3.36 3.61
N PHE A 41 4.98 4.16 3.50
CA PHE A 41 4.29 4.60 2.29
C PHE A 41 4.45 6.13 2.21
N PRO A 42 5.57 6.59 1.62
CA PRO A 42 5.94 8.02 1.62
C PRO A 42 5.07 8.89 0.70
N LEU A 43 4.29 8.31 -0.23
CA LEU A 43 3.50 9.09 -1.17
C LEU A 43 2.17 9.54 -0.57
N MET A 44 1.94 10.85 -0.50
CA MET A 44 0.64 11.42 -0.19
C MET A 44 0.21 12.40 -1.28
N VAL A 45 -0.61 11.95 -2.23
CA VAL A 45 -1.25 12.82 -3.22
C VAL A 45 -2.58 13.29 -2.62
N THR A 46 -2.77 14.59 -2.56
CA THR A 46 -3.97 15.22 -1.96
C THR A 46 -4.72 16.08 -2.97
N GLY A 47 -5.96 16.45 -2.66
CA GLY A 47 -6.83 17.26 -3.52
C GLY A 47 -8.10 16.51 -3.95
N GLU A 48 -9.14 17.26 -4.31
CA GLU A 48 -10.49 16.72 -4.55
C GLU A 48 -10.55 15.69 -5.69
N ASN A 49 -9.68 15.84 -6.70
CA ASN A 49 -9.61 14.93 -7.85
C ASN A 49 -8.56 13.83 -7.70
N ASN A 50 -7.77 13.86 -6.63
CA ASN A 50 -6.59 13.02 -6.45
C ASN A 50 -6.83 11.92 -5.41
N TRP A 51 -6.06 10.84 -5.52
CA TRP A 51 -6.12 9.74 -4.58
C TRP A 51 -4.74 9.16 -4.30
N THR A 52 -4.53 8.70 -3.06
CA THR A 52 -3.48 7.76 -2.67
C THR A 52 -4.16 6.50 -2.15
N GLY A 53 -3.87 5.37 -2.78
CA GLY A 53 -4.31 4.04 -2.39
C GLY A 53 -3.17 3.23 -1.81
N VAL A 54 -3.45 2.50 -0.73
CA VAL A 54 -2.52 1.55 -0.11
C VAL A 54 -3.14 0.17 -0.16
N ALA A 55 -2.33 -0.84 -0.45
CA ALA A 55 -2.72 -2.24 -0.35
C ALA A 55 -1.66 -3.05 0.42
N LEU A 56 -2.16 -3.89 1.33
CA LEU A 56 -1.39 -4.85 2.10
C LEU A 56 -1.89 -6.26 1.80
N ALA A 57 -0.98 -7.16 1.45
CA ALA A 57 -1.26 -8.57 1.23
C ALA A 57 -0.60 -9.43 2.31
N ASN A 58 -1.37 -10.40 2.81
CA ASN A 58 -0.93 -11.36 3.81
C ASN A 58 -0.74 -12.73 3.15
N PRO A 59 0.49 -13.13 2.79
CA PRO A 59 0.77 -14.44 2.22
C PRO A 59 0.85 -15.55 3.29
N ASN A 60 0.69 -15.22 4.57
CA ASN A 60 0.80 -16.18 5.66
C ASN A 60 -0.45 -17.08 5.74
N SER A 61 -0.27 -18.24 6.36
CA SER A 61 -1.35 -19.18 6.67
C SER A 61 -2.20 -18.78 7.88
N GLN A 62 -1.84 -17.67 8.55
CA GLN A 62 -2.53 -17.12 9.71
C GLN A 62 -3.02 -15.70 9.42
N GLU A 63 -4.11 -15.30 10.10
CA GLU A 63 -4.56 -13.92 10.08
C GLU A 63 -3.50 -12.98 10.68
N ALA A 64 -3.29 -11.81 10.07
CA ALA A 64 -2.37 -10.78 10.53
C ALA A 64 -3.14 -9.58 11.09
N ALA A 65 -2.85 -9.21 12.33
CA ALA A 65 -3.25 -7.92 12.88
C ALA A 65 -2.25 -6.84 12.47
N VAL A 66 -2.74 -5.73 11.91
CA VAL A 66 -1.93 -4.64 11.38
C VAL A 66 -2.34 -3.33 12.04
N THR A 67 -1.33 -2.57 12.48
CA THR A 67 -1.45 -1.18 12.92
C THR A 67 -1.01 -0.28 11.78
N ILE A 68 -1.79 0.75 11.47
CA ILE A 68 -1.57 1.69 10.38
C ILE A 68 -1.60 3.09 10.97
N ASP A 69 -0.48 3.79 10.85
CA ASP A 69 -0.31 5.14 11.37
C ASP A 69 -0.31 6.16 10.24
N LEU A 70 -0.97 7.30 10.46
CA LEU A 70 -0.73 8.54 9.72
C LEU A 70 0.32 9.34 10.46
N VAL A 71 1.39 9.70 9.77
CA VAL A 71 2.55 10.39 10.34
C VAL A 71 2.79 11.69 9.59
N GLN A 72 3.06 12.76 10.34
CA GLN A 72 3.39 14.06 9.77
C GLN A 72 4.89 14.16 9.45
N GLU A 73 5.26 15.20 8.70
CA GLU A 73 6.64 15.50 8.29
C GLU A 73 7.65 15.54 9.45
N ASP A 74 7.21 15.94 10.65
CA ASP A 74 8.05 15.99 11.86
C ASP A 74 8.19 14.63 12.58
N GLY A 75 7.59 13.57 12.03
CA GLY A 75 7.57 12.22 12.59
C GLY A 75 6.48 11.99 13.64
N ALA A 76 5.61 12.98 13.91
CA ALA A 76 4.51 12.81 14.85
C ALA A 76 3.42 11.90 14.28
N VAL A 77 3.07 10.85 15.01
CA VAL A 77 1.89 10.03 14.72
C VAL A 77 0.64 10.81 15.13
N VAL A 78 -0.19 11.17 14.17
CA VAL A 78 -1.42 11.96 14.40
C VAL A 78 -2.68 11.12 14.36
N ALA A 79 -2.62 9.93 13.78
CA ALA A 79 -3.69 8.95 13.81
C ALA A 79 -3.14 7.53 13.79
N THR A 80 -3.81 6.63 14.51
CA THR A 80 -3.53 5.19 14.46
C THR A 80 -4.85 4.46 14.24
N GLN A 81 -4.84 3.50 13.32
CA GLN A 81 -5.94 2.58 13.07
C GLN A 81 -5.43 1.16 13.01
N THR A 82 -6.35 0.20 13.18
CA THR A 82 -6.01 -1.23 13.14
C THR A 82 -6.89 -1.95 12.12
N ALA A 83 -6.32 -2.93 11.43
CA ALA A 83 -7.03 -3.83 10.53
C ALA A 83 -6.59 -5.27 10.76
N THR A 84 -7.44 -6.22 10.37
CA THR A 84 -7.12 -7.65 10.34
C THR A 84 -7.13 -8.13 8.90
N ILE A 85 -6.06 -8.78 8.47
CA ILE A 85 -5.94 -9.35 7.14
C ILE A 85 -5.95 -10.87 7.27
N ALA A 86 -7.02 -11.50 6.79
CA ALA A 86 -7.15 -12.96 6.79
C ALA A 86 -5.92 -13.64 6.16
N ALA A 87 -5.69 -14.91 6.51
CA ALA A 87 -4.69 -15.74 5.85
C ALA A 87 -4.92 -15.75 4.34
N ASN A 88 -3.86 -15.58 3.55
CA ASN A 88 -3.97 -15.42 2.09
C ASN A 88 -5.00 -14.33 1.72
N GLY A 89 -4.96 -13.22 2.45
CA GLY A 89 -5.91 -12.10 2.31
C GLY A 89 -5.23 -10.85 1.80
N ARG A 90 -6.05 -9.85 1.46
CA ARG A 90 -5.59 -8.48 1.22
C ARG A 90 -6.50 -7.47 1.92
N PHE A 91 -5.92 -6.35 2.31
CA PHE A 91 -6.61 -5.17 2.80
C PHE A 91 -6.12 -3.95 2.03
N SER A 92 -7.04 -3.11 1.57
CA SER A 92 -6.69 -1.92 0.80
C SER A 92 -7.61 -0.76 1.15
N PHE A 93 -7.09 0.45 1.07
CA PHE A 93 -7.83 1.66 1.40
C PHE A 93 -7.32 2.86 0.62
N VAL A 94 -8.17 3.88 0.47
CA VAL A 94 -7.78 5.22 0.01
C VAL A 94 -7.47 6.06 1.24
N ALA A 95 -6.31 6.72 1.27
CA ALA A 95 -5.82 7.45 2.43
C ALA A 95 -6.81 8.50 2.96
N ALA A 96 -7.40 9.29 2.04
CA ALA A 96 -8.38 10.33 2.37
C ALA A 96 -9.66 9.77 3.02
N ASP A 97 -10.12 8.59 2.59
CA ASP A 97 -11.29 7.94 3.17
C ASP A 97 -10.95 7.31 4.52
N TYR A 98 -9.82 6.60 4.57
CA TYR A 98 -9.37 5.90 5.77
C TYR A 98 -9.10 6.86 6.91
N PHE A 99 -8.44 7.99 6.64
CA PHE A 99 -8.13 9.04 7.62
C PHE A 99 -9.04 10.27 7.46
N SER A 100 -10.31 10.08 7.10
CA SER A 100 -11.31 11.14 6.80
C SER A 100 -11.54 12.20 7.88
N ARG A 101 -11.04 12.00 9.11
CA ARG A 101 -11.09 12.99 10.20
C ARG A 101 -9.90 13.96 10.22
N TYR A 102 -8.91 13.73 9.36
CA TYR A 102 -7.67 14.49 9.31
C TYR A 102 -7.51 15.21 7.98
N ASN A 103 -6.94 16.42 8.02
CA ASN A 103 -6.60 17.15 6.81
C ASN A 103 -5.20 16.71 6.35
N LEU A 104 -5.18 15.73 5.43
CA LEU A 104 -3.95 15.18 4.87
C LEU A 104 -3.17 16.25 4.09
N LYS A 105 -1.85 16.21 4.21
CA LYS A 105 -0.91 17.07 3.48
C LYS A 105 0.02 16.20 2.65
N GLU A 106 0.54 16.76 1.57
CA GLU A 106 1.51 16.05 0.72
C GLU A 106 2.83 15.70 1.43
N THR A 107 3.10 16.30 2.61
CA THR A 107 4.25 15.96 3.46
C THR A 107 3.95 14.93 4.55
N ASP A 108 2.69 14.51 4.68
CA ASP A 108 2.34 13.38 5.54
C ASP A 108 2.71 12.06 4.84
N TYR A 109 2.88 11.00 5.62
CA TYR A 109 3.09 9.65 5.10
C TYR A 109 2.37 8.61 5.95
N ILE A 110 2.22 7.41 5.42
CA ILE A 110 1.61 6.30 6.13
C ILE A 110 2.71 5.31 6.50
N ARG A 111 2.60 4.67 7.65
CA ARG A 111 3.41 3.49 7.96
C ARG A 111 2.53 2.38 8.51
N PHE A 112 2.99 1.13 8.39
CA PHE A 112 2.35 0.00 9.00
C PHE A 112 3.29 -0.79 9.90
N HIS A 113 2.71 -1.51 10.85
CA HIS A 113 3.36 -2.53 11.65
C HIS A 113 2.43 -3.74 11.79
N SER A 114 2.95 -4.95 11.71
CA SER A 114 2.20 -6.21 11.69
C SER A 114 2.93 -7.31 12.46
N GLN A 115 2.17 -8.23 13.04
CA GLN A 115 2.72 -9.41 13.73
C GLN A 115 3.40 -10.41 12.78
N TYR A 116 2.98 -10.44 11.51
CA TYR A 116 3.55 -11.29 10.46
C TYR A 116 3.98 -10.45 9.27
N GLY A 117 4.95 -10.95 8.52
CA GLY A 117 5.44 -10.28 7.32
C GLY A 117 4.33 -10.12 6.28
N LEU A 118 4.19 -8.90 5.75
CA LEU A 118 3.25 -8.53 4.70
C LEU A 118 4.00 -8.03 3.47
N LEU A 119 3.27 -7.98 2.35
CA LEU A 119 3.66 -7.22 1.17
C LEU A 119 2.83 -5.94 1.16
N GLY A 120 3.48 -4.79 0.96
CA GLY A 120 2.82 -3.49 0.94
C GLY A 120 3.16 -2.73 -0.33
N VAL A 121 2.14 -2.11 -0.92
CA VAL A 121 2.28 -1.27 -2.11
C VAL A 121 1.43 -0.01 -1.94
N GLU A 122 1.93 1.10 -2.46
CA GLU A 122 1.17 2.34 -2.58
C GLU A 122 1.09 2.79 -4.03
N ALA A 123 -0.04 3.39 -4.39
CA ALA A 123 -0.24 4.02 -5.69
C ALA A 123 -0.98 5.34 -5.51
N GLY A 124 -0.73 6.27 -6.41
CA GLY A 124 -1.45 7.54 -6.47
C GLY A 124 -1.81 7.92 -7.90
N GLY A 125 -2.80 8.78 -8.03
CA GLY A 125 -3.30 9.25 -9.31
C GLY A 125 -4.42 10.27 -9.15
N ASP A 126 -5.12 10.53 -10.25
CA ASP A 126 -6.35 11.32 -10.27
C ASP A 126 -7.54 10.52 -10.84
N ASN A 127 -8.76 11.03 -10.65
CA ASN A 127 -9.97 10.41 -11.18
C ASN A 127 -10.14 10.63 -12.69
N ASP A 128 -9.51 11.68 -13.23
CA ASP A 128 -9.48 11.98 -14.67
C ASP A 128 -8.50 11.08 -15.45
N ARG A 129 -7.75 10.24 -14.74
CA ARG A 129 -6.79 9.27 -15.28
C ARG A 129 -5.64 9.90 -16.06
N THR A 130 -5.26 11.13 -15.71
CA THR A 130 -4.22 11.87 -16.42
C THR A 130 -2.81 11.50 -15.98
N PHE A 131 -2.64 10.99 -14.76
CA PHE A 131 -1.38 10.44 -14.28
C PHE A 131 -1.58 9.25 -13.32
N MET A 132 -0.51 8.48 -13.15
CA MET A 132 -0.38 7.47 -12.10
C MET A 132 1.07 7.41 -11.60
N VAL A 133 1.23 7.08 -10.32
CA VAL A 133 2.51 6.79 -9.67
C VAL A 133 2.31 5.59 -8.74
N ALA A 134 3.36 4.80 -8.52
CA ALA A 134 3.34 3.70 -7.56
C ALA A 134 4.71 3.51 -6.94
N LEU A 135 4.73 3.12 -5.67
CA LEU A 135 5.93 2.81 -4.90
C LEU A 135 5.70 1.51 -4.12
N ASP A 136 6.79 0.80 -3.86
CA ASP A 136 6.80 -0.31 -2.92
C ASP A 136 6.80 0.24 -1.48
N GLY A 137 6.14 -0.45 -0.55
CA GLY A 137 6.32 -0.16 0.87
C GLY A 137 7.71 -0.63 1.31
N GLU A 138 8.55 0.29 1.78
CA GLU A 138 9.95 0.02 2.15
C GLU A 138 10.20 0.19 3.66
N ASN A 139 11.25 -0.47 4.16
CA ASN A 139 11.82 -0.28 5.50
C ASN A 139 13.04 0.63 5.46
#